data_AF-A0A6P0RPF2-F1
#
_entry.id   AF-A0A6P0RPF2-F1
#
_cell.length_a   1.000
_cell.length_b   1.000
_cell.length_c   1.000
_cell.angle_alpha   90.00
_cell.angle_beta   90.00
_cell.angle_gamma   90.00
#
_symmetry.space_group_name_H-M   'P 1'
#
loop_
_entity.id
_entity.type
_entity.pdbx_description
1 polymer ?
#
loop_
_entity_poly.entity_id
_entity_poly.type
_entity_poly.pdbx_seq_one_letter_code
_entity_poly.pdbx_strand_id
1 'polypeptide(L)' 'MISKHHSNYQFLDKLCFLSKNLFNAVNYIVRQEFIFNQKYLNSAQTYHLIQESVDCKAIQASIMDNG' A
#
# COMPACT_ATOMS: atom_id res chain seq x y z
N MET A 1 -19.28 5.90 5.77
CA MET A 1 -19.12 4.43 5.71
C MET A 1 -20.03 3.93 4.61
N ILE A 2 -19.53 3.16 3.65
CA ILE A 2 -20.35 2.62 2.56
C ILE A 2 -21.03 1.33 3.05
N SER A 3 -22.31 1.18 2.75
CA SER A 3 -23.07 -0.03 3.12
C SER A 3 -22.49 -1.27 2.42
N LYS A 4 -22.56 -2.43 3.07
CA LYS A 4 -22.16 -3.73 2.48
C LYS A 4 -22.93 -4.06 1.20
N HIS A 5 -24.13 -3.49 1.04
CA HIS A 5 -24.99 -3.69 -0.12
C HIS A 5 -24.70 -2.71 -1.27
N HIS A 6 -23.80 -1.76 -1.08
CA HIS A 6 -23.41 -0.84 -2.13
C HIS A 6 -22.54 -1.56 -3.17
N SER A 7 -22.77 -1.31 -4.46
CA SER A 7 -22.06 -1.93 -5.58
C SER A 7 -20.53 -1.88 -5.43
N ASN A 8 -20.03 -0.73 -4.99
CA ASN A 8 -18.57 -0.51 -4.82
C ASN A 8 -17.99 -1.06 -3.51
N TYR A 9 -18.78 -1.67 -2.62
CA TYR A 9 -18.29 -2.09 -1.31
C TYR A 9 -17.11 -3.07 -1.41
N GLN A 10 -17.25 -4.12 -2.23
CA GLN A 10 -16.22 -5.14 -2.38
C GLN A 10 -14.92 -4.58 -2.98
N PHE A 11 -15.05 -3.69 -3.97
CA PHE A 11 -13.90 -3.02 -4.58
C PHE A 11 -13.13 -2.17 -3.56
N LEU A 12 -13.85 -1.36 -2.78
CA LEU A 12 -13.24 -0.50 -1.77
C LEU A 12 -12.66 -1.29 -0.60
N ASP A 13 -13.33 -2.38 -0.19
CA ASP A 13 -12.82 -3.27 0.85
C ASP A 13 -11.48 -3.90 0.43
N LYS A 14 -11.39 -4.41 -0.82
CA LYS A 14 -10.16 -4.92 -1.40
C LYS A 14 -9.06 -3.86 -1.44
N LEU A 15 -9.35 -2.65 -1.90
CA LEU A 15 -8.38 -1.55 -1.91
C LEU A 15 -7.90 -1.20 -0.49
N CYS A 16 -8.80 -1.18 0.49
CA CYS A 16 -8.46 -0.91 1.88
C CYS A 16 -7.54 -1.99 2.45
N PHE A 17 -7.80 -3.26 2.13
CA PHE A 17 -6.94 -4.38 2.52
C PHE A 17 -5.52 -4.24 1.94
N LEU A 18 -5.41 -4.01 0.63
CA LEU A 18 -4.11 -3.81 -0.04
C LEU A 18 -3.36 -2.61 0.54
N SER A 19 -4.07 -1.51 0.80
CA SER A 19 -3.49 -0.29 1.39
C SER A 19 -2.91 -0.53 2.79
N LYS A 20 -3.59 -1.34 3.62
CA LYS A 20 -3.08 -1.71 4.96
C LYS A 20 -1.80 -2.53 4.86
N ASN A 21 -1.75 -3.51 3.95
CA ASN A 21 -0.55 -4.33 3.75
C ASN A 21 0.62 -3.48 3.26
N LEU A 22 0.37 -2.62 2.28
CA LEU A 22 1.32 -1.67 1.75
C LEU A 22 1.91 -0.76 2.85
N PHE A 23 1.05 -0.20 3.71
CA PHE A 23 1.47 0.64 4.82
C PHE A 23 2.32 -0.12 5.85
N ASN A 24 1.94 -1.35 6.17
CA ASN A 24 2.70 -2.20 7.09
C ASN A 24 4.09 -2.53 6.54
N ALA A 25 4.19 -2.85 5.24
CA ALA A 25 5.45 -3.12 4.56
C ALA A 25 6.38 -1.89 4.57
N VAL A 26 5.86 -0.71 4.22
CA VAL A 26 6.62 0.55 4.27
C VAL A 26 7.13 0.83 5.68
N ASN A 27 6.28 0.72 6.70
CA ASN A 27 6.68 0.95 8.08
C ASN A 27 7.74 -0.03 8.56
N TYR A 28 7.64 -1.30 8.15
CA TYR A 28 8.65 -2.30 8.46
C TYR A 28 10.02 -1.87 7.89
N ILE A 29 10.08 -1.52 6.61
CA ILE A 29 11.32 -1.08 5.94
C ILE A 29 11.89 0.17 6.62
N VAL A 30 11.07 1.19 6.87
CA VAL A 30 11.51 2.44 7.54
C VAL A 30 12.07 2.14 8.92
N ARG A 31 11.41 1.28 9.71
CA ARG A 31 11.88 0.90 11.05
C ARG A 31 13.19 0.12 11.00
N GLN A 32 13.34 -0.81 10.06
CA GLN A 32 14.57 -1.57 9.87
C GLN A 32 15.75 -0.63 9.55
N GLU A 33 15.58 0.26 8.58
CA GLU A 33 16.62 1.22 8.20
C GLU A 33 16.97 2.19 9.34
N PHE A 34 15.96 2.62 10.09
CA PHE A 34 16.19 3.52 11.22
C PHE A 34 16.97 2.83 12.35
N ILE A 35 16.59 1.61 12.73
CA ILE A 35 17.20 0.89 13.85
C ILE A 35 18.63 0.47 13.51
N PHE A 36 18.84 -0.16 12.35
CA PHE A 36 20.11 -0.80 12.03
C PHE A 36 21.10 0.13 11.32
N ASN A 37 20.60 1.10 10.55
CA ASN A 37 21.44 1.99 9.74
C ASN A 37 21.36 3.46 10.19
N GLN A 38 20.58 3.78 11.23
CA GLN A 38 20.35 5.15 11.72
C GLN A 38 19.85 6.09 10.60
N LYS A 39 19.15 5.54 9.61
CA LYS A 39 18.68 6.26 8.42
C LYS A 39 17.16 6.29 8.38
N TYR A 40 16.61 7.50 8.28
CA TYR A 40 15.18 7.68 8.01
C TYR A 40 14.94 7.79 6.50
N LEU A 41 14.12 6.89 5.94
CA LEU A 41 13.75 6.95 4.53
C LEU A 41 12.58 7.90 4.31
N ASN A 42 12.69 8.76 3.30
CA ASN A 42 11.58 9.61 2.87
C ASN A 42 10.62 8.88 1.91
N SER A 43 9.48 9.50 1.61
CA SER A 43 8.42 8.90 0.79
C SER A 43 8.88 8.44 -0.60
N ALA A 44 9.76 9.20 -1.27
CA ALA A 44 10.27 8.83 -2.59
C ALA A 44 11.19 7.60 -2.52
N GLN A 45 12.07 7.57 -1.52
CA GLN A 45 12.95 6.43 -1.26
C GLN A 45 12.14 5.18 -0.93
N THR A 46 11.16 5.30 -0.03
CA THR A 46 10.28 4.17 0.27
C THR A 46 9.54 3.73 -0.98
N TYR A 47 8.92 4.64 -1.74
CA TYR A 47 8.19 4.28 -2.96
C TYR A 47 9.03 3.44 -3.93
N HIS A 48 10.27 3.85 -4.21
CA HIS A 48 11.15 3.10 -5.10
C HIS A 48 11.49 1.68 -4.62
N LEU A 49 11.50 1.44 -3.31
CA LEU A 49 11.73 0.11 -2.73
C LEU A 49 10.50 -0.80 -2.84
N ILE A 50 9.30 -0.23 -2.84
CA ILE A 50 8.04 -0.98 -2.67
C ILE A 50 7.17 -1.00 -3.94
N GLN A 51 7.45 -0.15 -4.94
CA GLN A 51 6.69 -0.06 -6.20
C GLN A 51 6.56 -1.40 -6.94
N GLU A 52 7.54 -2.30 -6.80
CA GLU A 52 7.54 -3.62 -7.43
C GLU A 52 6.79 -4.70 -6.65
N SER A 53 6.32 -4.39 -5.43
CA SER A 53 5.58 -5.33 -4.59
C SER A 53 4.23 -5.72 -5.19
N VAL A 54 3.74 -6.89 -4.75
CA VAL A 54 2.44 -7.41 -5.16
C VAL A 54 1.31 -6.44 -4.79
N ASP A 55 1.33 -5.87 -3.58
CA ASP A 55 0.27 -4.96 -3.13
C ASP A 55 0.25 -3.64 -3.91
N CYS A 56 1.43 -3.06 -4.18
CA CYS A 56 1.51 -1.79 -4.93
C CYS A 56 1.04 -1.99 -6.38
N LYS A 57 1.48 -3.07 -7.04
CA LYS A 57 1.01 -3.45 -8.38
C LYS A 57 -0.48 -3.76 -8.40
N ALA A 58 -0.99 -4.46 -7.39
CA ALA A 58 -2.41 -4.79 -7.30
C ALA A 58 -3.28 -3.53 -7.12
N ILE A 59 -2.84 -2.54 -6.35
CA ILE A 59 -3.53 -1.24 -6.23
C ILE A 59 -3.53 -0.51 -7.56
N GLN A 60 -2.38 -0.41 -8.24
CA GLN A 60 -2.28 0.26 -9.54
C GLN A 60 -3.18 -0.39 -10.59
N ALA A 61 -3.16 -1.73 -10.69
CA ALA A 61 -4.03 -2.47 -11.59
C ALA A 61 -5.51 -2.27 -11.26
N SER A 62 -5.87 -2.29 -9.96
CA SER A 62 -7.27 -2.10 -9.53
C SER A 62 -7.79 -0.71 -9.88
N ILE A 63 -6.92 0.31 -9.92
CA ILE A 63 -7.27 1.67 -10.36
C ILE A 63 -7.43 1.74 -11.88
N MET A 64 -6.55 1.08 -12.64
CA MET A 64 -6.62 1.06 -14.12
C MET A 64 -7.83 0.29 -14.65
N ASP A 65 -8.28 -0.75 -13.95
CA ASP A 65 -9.41 -1.60 -14.34
C ASP A 65 -10.78 -0.99 -14.00
N ASN A 66 -10.81 0.09 -13.20
CA ASN A 66 -12.02 0.84 -12.83
C ASN A 66 -12.07 2.24 -13.48
N GLY A 67 -11.22 2.49 -14.48
CA GLY A 67 -11.13 3.74 -15.25
C GLY A 67 -11.85 3.67 -16.59
#